data_AF-A0A535ESG2-F1
#
_entry.id   AF-A0A535ESG2-F1
#
_cell.length_a   1.000
_cell.length_b   1.000
_cell.length_c   1.000
_cell.angle_alpha   90.00
_cell.angle_beta   90.00
_cell.angle_gamma   90.00
#
_symmetry.space_group_name_H-M   'P 1'
#
loop_
_entity.id
_entity.type
_entity.pdbx_description
1 polymer ?
#
loop_
_entity_poly.entity_id
_entity_poly.type
_entity_poly.pdbx_seq_one_letter_code
_entity_poly.pdbx_strand_id
1 'polypeptide(L)'
;MNYGQLALISWLATAGFGGFLLYWWIGRLSRATATARSTHSRPPPYIPRLLVFLHVLLAIAGLGAWVGALYLFDPLAYAALPALGLVAVLGASMFVRWLGSRRARRAAHSVHRAPPVSRLPTVVVLGHGVLGITTVVLVLLSYFRH
;
A
#
# COMPACT_ATOMS: atom_id res chain seq x y z
N MET A 1 -4.23 -19.84 17.86
CA MET A 1 -4.01 -18.43 17.45
C MET A 1 -5.33 -17.71 17.51
N ASN A 2 -5.41 -16.58 18.20
CA ASN A 2 -6.60 -15.74 18.21
C ASN A 2 -6.61 -14.75 17.02
N TYR A 3 -7.73 -14.06 16.79
CA TYR A 3 -7.87 -13.11 15.67
C TYR A 3 -6.83 -11.98 15.72
N GLY A 4 -6.41 -11.53 16.92
CA GLY A 4 -5.40 -10.50 17.08
C GLY A 4 -4.01 -10.91 16.58
N GLN A 5 -3.59 -12.15 16.84
CA GLN A 5 -2.35 -12.72 16.30
C GLN A 5 -2.41 -12.93 14.79
N LEU A 6 -3.55 -13.39 14.27
CA LEU A 6 -3.76 -13.53 12.83
C LEU A 6 -3.70 -12.16 12.12
N ALA A 7 -4.31 -11.14 12.72
CA ALA A 7 -4.25 -9.76 12.24
C ALA A 7 -2.80 -9.24 12.20
N LEU A 8 -2.01 -9.52 13.23
CA LEU A 8 -0.60 -9.12 13.28
C LEU A 8 0.20 -9.78 12.14
N ILE A 9 0.02 -11.09 11.93
CA ILE A 9 0.72 -11.82 10.86
C ILE A 9 0.30 -11.30 9.48
N SER A 10 -1.00 -11.08 9.25
CA SER A 10 -1.47 -10.53 7.97
C SER A 10 -0.96 -9.10 7.75
N TRP A 11 -0.87 -8.29 8.80
CA TRP A 11 -0.32 -6.94 8.71
C TRP A 11 1.16 -6.97 8.36
N LEU A 12 1.95 -7.81 9.02
CA LEU A 12 3.38 -7.98 8.69
C LEU A 12 3.58 -8.44 7.24
N ALA A 13 2.77 -9.39 6.77
CA ALA A 13 2.80 -9.81 5.37
C ALA A 13 2.43 -8.65 4.42
N THR A 14 1.37 -7.88 4.74
CA THR A 14 0.97 -6.69 3.98
C THR A 14 2.10 -5.66 3.90
N ALA A 15 2.76 -5.42 5.03
CA ALA A 15 3.89 -4.49 5.16
C ALA A 15 5.09 -4.95 4.35
N GLY A 16 5.40 -6.25 4.32
CA GLY A 16 6.45 -6.81 3.47
C GLY A 16 6.20 -6.57 1.98
N PHE A 17 4.97 -6.84 1.50
CA PHE A 17 4.58 -6.55 0.12
C PHE A 17 4.63 -5.04 -0.18
N GLY A 18 4.17 -4.20 0.76
CA GLY A 18 4.21 -2.74 0.64
C GLY A 18 5.64 -2.20 0.59
N GLY A 19 6.54 -2.73 1.43
CA GLY A 19 7.96 -2.39 1.47
C GLY A 19 8.67 -2.75 0.17
N PHE A 20 8.38 -3.92 -0.41
CA PHE A 20 8.89 -4.29 -1.73
C PHE A 20 8.41 -3.31 -2.83
N LEU A 21 7.13 -2.92 -2.81
CA LEU A 21 6.60 -1.93 -3.75
C LEU A 21 7.27 -0.55 -3.57
N LEU A 22 7.53 -0.15 -2.33
CA LEU A 22 8.23 1.09 -2.00
C LEU A 22 9.68 1.07 -2.51
N TYR A 23 10.42 0.01 -2.22
CA TYR A 23 11.79 -0.20 -2.74
C TYR A 23 11.81 -0.10 -4.27
N TRP A 24 10.88 -0.79 -4.94
CA TRP A 24 10.80 -0.77 -6.41
C TRP A 24 10.41 0.60 -6.97
N TRP A 25 9.58 1.36 -6.25
CA TRP A 25 9.18 2.71 -6.63
C TRP A 25 10.34 3.71 -6.47
N ILE A 26 11.07 3.66 -5.35
CA ILE A 26 12.25 4.50 -5.11
C ILE A 26 13.31 4.26 -6.18
N GLY A 27 13.63 2.99 -6.50
CA GLY A 27 14.64 2.66 -7.51
C GLY A 27 14.32 3.22 -8.90
N ARG A 28 13.04 3.38 -9.26
CA ARG A 28 12.64 4.02 -10.51
C ARG A 28 12.69 5.54 -10.46
N LEU A 29 12.38 6.13 -9.30
CA LEU A 29 12.51 7.56 -9.11
C LEU A 29 13.97 8.01 -9.33
N SER A 30 14.93 7.29 -8.74
CA SER A 30 16.36 7.59 -8.87
C SER A 30 16.86 7.50 -10.31
N ARG A 31 16.36 6.52 -11.09
CA ARG A 31 16.70 6.37 -12.51
C ARG A 31 16.10 7.48 -13.38
N ALA A 32 14.87 7.91 -13.08
CA ALA A 32 14.20 8.97 -13.81
C ALA A 32 14.86 10.35 -13.57
N THR A 33 15.39 10.60 -12.37
CA THR A 33 16.14 11.83 -12.07
C THR A 33 17.52 11.87 -12.71
N ALA A 34 18.18 10.70 -12.89
CA ALA A 34 19.48 10.61 -13.55
C ALA A 34 19.40 10.90 -15.07
N THR A 35 18.27 10.56 -15.69
CA THR A 35 17.99 10.90 -17.10
C THR A 35 17.23 12.23 -17.16
N ALA A 36 17.93 13.36 -17.07
CA ALA A 36 17.36 14.70 -17.21
C ALA A 36 16.86 14.97 -18.65
N ARG A 37 15.80 14.27 -19.08
CA ARG A 37 15.03 14.60 -20.27
C ARG A 37 13.61 14.92 -19.83
N SER A 38 13.43 16.20 -19.52
CA SER A 38 12.17 16.92 -19.41
C SER A 38 11.33 16.71 -20.66
N THR A 39 10.52 15.66 -20.67
CA THR A 39 9.33 15.59 -21.53
C THR A 39 8.16 15.21 -20.65
N HIS A 40 6.99 15.73 -21.01
CA HIS A 40 5.69 15.63 -20.35
C HIS A 40 5.17 14.20 -20.03
N SER A 41 6.03 13.20 -20.11
CA SER A 41 5.77 11.77 -19.96
C SER A 41 6.24 11.29 -18.59
N ARG A 42 5.68 11.81 -17.48
CA ARG A 42 5.86 11.16 -16.18
C ARG A 42 5.25 9.76 -16.29
N PRO A 43 6.04 8.66 -16.28
CA PRO A 43 5.49 7.33 -16.49
C PRO A 43 4.43 7.09 -15.40
N PRO A 44 3.18 6.86 -15.79
CA PRO A 44 2.14 6.64 -14.81
C PRO A 44 2.48 5.37 -13.98
N PRO A 45 2.18 5.34 -12.66
CA PRO A 45 1.20 6.15 -11.95
C PRO A 45 1.78 7.37 -11.21
N TYR A 46 1.16 8.53 -11.40
CA TYR A 46 1.42 9.73 -10.58
C TYR A 46 0.78 9.55 -9.19
N ILE A 47 1.47 8.80 -8.34
CA ILE A 47 1.17 8.72 -6.91
C ILE A 47 1.98 9.85 -6.23
N PRO A 48 1.32 10.82 -5.56
CA PRO A 48 2.04 11.89 -4.87
C PRO A 48 2.97 11.32 -3.80
N ARG A 49 4.20 11.83 -3.72
CA ARG A 49 5.20 11.35 -2.74
C ARG A 49 4.69 11.48 -1.31
N LEU A 50 4.02 12.60 -1.01
CA LEU A 50 3.40 12.85 0.29
C LEU A 50 2.38 11.77 0.66
N LEU A 51 1.58 11.33 -0.30
CA LEU A 51 0.56 10.30 -0.08
C LEU A 51 1.22 8.95 0.28
N VAL A 52 2.29 8.57 -0.45
CA VAL A 52 3.09 7.38 -0.12
C VAL A 52 3.68 7.48 1.27
N PHE A 53 4.31 8.61 1.60
CA PHE A 53 4.94 8.84 2.90
C PHE A 53 3.92 8.76 4.05
N LEU A 54 2.79 9.46 3.93
CA LEU A 54 1.73 9.45 4.94
C LEU A 54 1.19 8.04 5.17
N HIS A 55 0.95 7.29 4.11
CA HIS A 55 0.48 5.90 4.23
C HIS A 55 1.49 5.01 4.94
N VAL A 56 2.77 5.08 4.57
CA VAL A 56 3.82 4.25 5.20
C VAL A 56 4.00 4.61 6.67
N LEU A 57 4.07 5.90 6.98
CA LEU A 57 4.21 6.37 8.37
C LEU A 57 3.03 5.92 9.22
N LEU A 58 1.81 6.07 8.71
CA LEU A 58 0.61 5.70 9.43
C LEU A 58 0.45 4.17 9.56
N ALA A 59 0.91 3.41 8.56
CA ALA A 59 0.93 1.96 8.62
C ALA A 59 1.88 1.44 9.70
N ILE A 60 3.06 2.06 9.85
CA ILE A 60 4.02 1.72 10.91
C ILE A 60 3.47 2.12 12.28
N ALA A 61 2.93 3.34 12.41
CA ALA A 61 2.36 3.83 13.66
C ALA A 61 1.17 2.96 14.12
N GLY A 62 0.25 2.63 13.20
CA GLY A 62 -0.88 1.75 13.48
C GLY A 62 -0.45 0.35 13.88
N LEU A 63 0.55 -0.23 13.20
CA LEU A 63 1.09 -1.55 13.55
C LEU A 63 1.73 -1.54 14.95
N GLY A 64 2.50 -0.49 15.27
CA GLY A 64 3.08 -0.32 16.61
C GLY A 64 2.02 -0.21 17.70
N ALA A 65 0.97 0.57 17.45
CA ALA A 65 -0.18 0.68 18.36
C ALA A 65 -0.89 -0.67 18.54
N TRP A 66 -1.09 -1.45 17.46
CA TRP A 66 -1.70 -2.78 17.54
C TRP A 66 -0.87 -3.77 18.34
N VAL A 67 0.45 -3.83 18.09
CA VAL A 67 1.38 -4.66 18.89
C VAL A 67 1.33 -4.23 20.36
N GLY A 68 1.31 -2.92 20.63
CA GLY A 68 1.18 -2.41 21.99
C GLY A 68 -0.14 -2.79 22.65
N ALA A 69 -1.25 -2.80 21.91
CA ALA A 69 -2.55 -3.26 22.40
C ALA A 69 -2.53 -4.74 22.81
N LEU A 70 -1.85 -5.59 22.02
CA LEU A 70 -1.79 -7.03 22.27
C LEU A 70 -0.90 -7.42 23.46
N TYR A 71 0.18 -6.68 23.72
CA TYR A 71 1.24 -7.12 24.65
C TYR A 71 1.52 -6.17 25.81
N LEU A 72 1.06 -4.92 25.75
CA LEU A 72 1.29 -3.93 26.80
C LEU A 72 -0.03 -3.52 27.45
N PHE A 73 -0.88 -2.78 26.74
CA PHE A 73 -2.10 -2.20 27.31
C PHE A 73 -3.24 -2.12 26.28
N ASP A 74 -4.40 -2.68 26.63
CA ASP A 74 -5.61 -2.76 25.79
C ASP A 74 -6.09 -1.41 25.19
N PRO A 75 -6.00 -0.25 25.89
CA PRO A 75 -6.47 1.02 25.34
C PRO A 75 -5.75 1.49 24.06
N LEU A 76 -4.57 0.94 23.72
CA LEU A 76 -3.91 1.26 22.46
C LEU A 76 -4.71 0.79 21.23
N ALA A 77 -5.66 -0.14 21.39
CA ALA A 77 -6.57 -0.56 20.33
C ALA A 77 -7.39 0.62 19.77
N TYR A 78 -7.81 1.56 20.63
CA TYR A 78 -8.56 2.76 20.22
C TYR A 78 -7.75 3.70 19.32
N ALA A 79 -6.41 3.68 19.41
CA ALA A 79 -5.52 4.42 18.51
C ALA A 79 -5.22 3.63 17.23
N ALA A 80 -5.06 2.31 17.34
CA ALA A 80 -4.77 1.44 16.21
C ALA A 80 -5.91 1.38 15.19
N LEU A 81 -7.16 1.35 15.64
CA LEU A 81 -8.35 1.28 14.78
C LEU A 81 -8.51 2.46 13.80
N PRO A 82 -8.55 3.74 14.25
CA PRO A 82 -8.66 4.87 13.34
C PRO A 82 -7.41 5.00 12.46
N ALA A 83 -6.22 4.70 12.98
CA ALA A 83 -5.00 4.67 12.18
C ALA A 83 -5.10 3.65 11.03
N LEU A 84 -5.58 2.43 11.32
CA LEU A 84 -5.80 1.40 10.31
C LEU A 84 -6.84 1.82 9.26
N GLY A 85 -7.94 2.46 9.69
CA GLY A 85 -8.96 2.99 8.79
C GLY A 85 -8.39 4.04 7.82
N LEU A 86 -7.62 4.99 8.34
CA LEU A 86 -6.95 6.02 7.54
C LEU A 86 -5.91 5.41 6.58
N VAL A 87 -5.11 4.43 7.05
CA VAL A 87 -4.15 3.69 6.21
C VAL A 87 -4.87 3.01 5.05
N ALA A 88 -6.01 2.38 5.31
CA ALA A 88 -6.81 1.69 4.30
C ALA A 88 -7.35 2.67 3.25
N VAL A 89 -7.86 3.84 3.67
CA VAL A 89 -8.33 4.90 2.74
C VAL A 89 -7.18 5.42 1.86
N LEU A 90 -6.03 5.72 2.47
CA LEU A 90 -4.85 6.16 1.72
C LEU A 90 -4.38 5.08 0.74
N GLY A 91 -4.32 3.82 1.16
CA GLY A 91 -3.94 2.69 0.31
C GLY A 91 -4.91 2.49 -0.86
N ALA A 92 -6.22 2.56 -0.61
CA ALA A 92 -7.25 2.48 -1.63
C ALA A 92 -7.12 3.62 -2.65
N SER A 93 -6.85 4.85 -2.20
CA SER A 93 -6.62 5.99 -3.09
C SER A 93 -5.41 5.77 -4.02
N MET A 94 -4.32 5.18 -3.51
CA MET A 94 -3.18 4.81 -4.35
C MET A 94 -3.54 3.74 -5.36
N PHE A 95 -4.31 2.73 -4.95
CA PHE A 95 -4.75 1.65 -5.83
C PHE A 95 -5.63 2.15 -6.98
N VAL A 96 -6.59 3.03 -6.68
CA VAL A 96 -7.44 3.68 -7.70
C VAL A 96 -6.60 4.47 -8.69
N ARG A 97 -5.67 5.29 -8.20
CA ARG A 97 -4.74 6.05 -9.07
C ARG A 97 -3.90 5.13 -9.93
N TRP A 98 -3.37 4.05 -9.35
CA TRP A 98 -2.61 3.04 -10.09
C TRP A 98 -3.44 2.36 -11.18
N LEU A 99 -4.70 2.02 -10.90
CA LEU A 99 -5.61 1.38 -11.83
C LEU A 99 -5.97 2.30 -13.01
N GLY A 100 -6.35 3.55 -12.72
CA GLY A 100 -6.62 4.57 -13.76
C GLY A 100 -5.42 4.76 -14.68
N SER A 101 -4.23 4.83 -14.09
CA SER A 101 -2.97 4.91 -14.82
C SER A 101 -2.75 3.73 -15.78
N ARG A 102 -3.12 2.51 -15.37
CA ARG A 102 -3.02 1.31 -16.23
C ARG A 102 -4.03 1.32 -17.36
N ARG A 103 -5.27 1.75 -17.08
CA ARG A 103 -6.32 1.88 -18.10
C ARG A 103 -5.89 2.86 -19.19
N ALA A 104 -5.38 4.03 -18.80
CA ALA A 104 -4.83 5.02 -19.74
C ALA A 104 -3.67 4.46 -20.58
N ARG A 105 -2.71 3.74 -19.95
CA ARG A 105 -1.62 3.09 -20.71
C ARG A 105 -2.10 2.03 -21.68
N ARG A 106 -3.07 1.20 -21.28
CA ARG A 106 -3.66 0.18 -22.18
C ARG A 106 -4.33 0.83 -23.39
N ALA A 107 -5.08 1.91 -23.19
CA ALA A 107 -5.70 2.69 -24.26
C ALA A 107 -4.65 3.32 -25.21
N ALA A 108 -3.55 3.83 -24.68
CA ALA A 108 -2.44 4.36 -25.50
C ALA A 108 -1.71 3.25 -26.29
N HIS A 109 -1.48 2.09 -25.68
CA HIS A 109 -0.88 0.92 -26.35
C HIS A 109 -1.75 0.39 -27.50
N SER A 110 -3.07 0.36 -27.34
CA SER A 110 -3.97 -0.06 -28.43
C SER A 110 -3.90 0.86 -29.64
N VAL A 111 -3.53 2.14 -29.46
CA VAL A 111 -3.40 3.11 -30.55
C VAL A 111 -2.01 3.05 -31.22
N HIS A 112 -0.93 2.84 -30.46
CA HIS A 112 0.45 3.01 -30.96
C HIS A 112 1.27 1.72 -31.17
N ARG A 113 0.71 0.50 -30.96
CA ARG A 113 1.43 -0.80 -31.00
C ARG A 113 2.80 -0.81 -30.29
N ALA A 114 2.97 0.02 -29.25
CA ALA A 114 4.24 0.13 -28.55
C ALA A 114 4.54 -1.16 -27.75
N PRO A 115 5.81 -1.61 -27.66
CA PRO A 115 6.17 -2.83 -26.95
C PRO A 115 5.79 -2.76 -25.46
N PRO A 116 5.45 -3.90 -24.82
CA PRO A 116 4.96 -3.93 -23.44
C PRO A 116 6.05 -3.47 -22.46
N VAL A 117 6.01 -2.21 -22.05
CA VAL A 117 6.92 -1.66 -21.02
C VAL A 117 6.56 -2.23 -19.64
N SER A 118 7.59 -2.55 -18.87
CA SER A 118 7.55 -3.34 -17.64
C SER A 118 6.44 -2.92 -16.67
N ARG A 119 5.55 -3.88 -16.39
CA ARG A 119 4.43 -3.74 -15.48
C ARG A 119 5.00 -3.59 -14.07
N LEU A 120 4.53 -2.62 -13.27
CA LEU A 120 4.53 -2.79 -11.81
C LEU A 120 4.13 -4.25 -11.53
N PRO A 121 4.82 -5.00 -10.65
CA PRO A 121 4.49 -6.39 -10.40
C PRO A 121 3.05 -6.47 -9.91
N THR A 122 2.15 -6.74 -10.86
CA THR A 122 0.70 -6.54 -10.70
C THR A 122 0.20 -7.46 -9.60
N VAL A 123 0.77 -8.65 -9.55
CA VAL A 123 0.59 -9.67 -8.52
C VAL A 123 0.91 -9.09 -7.15
N VAL A 124 2.01 -8.35 -6.98
CA VAL A 124 2.39 -7.79 -5.68
C VAL A 124 1.45 -6.66 -5.25
N VAL A 125 1.01 -5.80 -6.18
CA VAL A 125 0.03 -4.74 -5.85
C VAL A 125 -1.30 -5.34 -5.43
N LEU A 126 -1.79 -6.35 -6.16
CA LEU A 126 -3.04 -7.04 -5.82
C LEU A 126 -2.88 -7.81 -4.50
N GLY A 127 -1.76 -8.50 -4.31
CA GLY A 127 -1.46 -9.22 -3.07
C GLY A 127 -1.41 -8.29 -1.85
N HIS A 128 -0.76 -7.14 -1.97
CA HIS A 128 -0.77 -6.10 -0.93
C HIS A 128 -2.20 -5.62 -0.62
N GLY A 129 -3.01 -5.35 -1.65
CA GLY A 129 -4.39 -4.91 -1.46
C GLY A 129 -5.27 -5.96 -0.77
N VAL A 130 -5.19 -7.22 -1.20
CA VAL A 130 -5.94 -8.33 -0.60
C VAL A 130 -5.51 -8.54 0.86
N LEU A 131 -4.22 -8.59 1.14
CA LEU A 131 -3.71 -8.74 2.50
C LEU A 131 -4.10 -7.55 3.39
N GLY A 132 -4.14 -6.33 2.83
CA GLY A 132 -4.61 -5.14 3.52
C GLY A 132 -6.08 -5.26 3.94
N ILE A 133 -6.97 -5.69 3.03
CA ILE A 133 -8.39 -5.94 3.33
C ILE A 133 -8.52 -7.02 4.42
N THR A 134 -7.79 -8.13 4.27
CA THR A 134 -7.77 -9.21 5.27
C THR A 134 -7.35 -8.70 6.65
N THR A 135 -6.34 -7.83 6.71
CA THR A 135 -5.86 -7.24 7.96
C THR A 135 -6.95 -6.39 8.62
N VAL A 136 -7.64 -5.55 7.86
CA VAL A 136 -8.77 -4.76 8.38
C VAL A 136 -9.86 -5.66 8.96
N VAL A 137 -10.25 -6.70 8.24
CA VAL A 137 -11.26 -7.66 8.69
C VAL A 137 -10.81 -8.36 9.97
N LEU A 138 -9.57 -8.85 10.03
CA LEU A 138 -9.05 -9.55 11.21
C LEU A 138 -8.93 -8.64 12.44
N VAL A 139 -8.51 -7.38 12.27
CA VAL A 139 -8.48 -6.39 13.37
C VAL A 139 -9.88 -6.11 13.90
N LEU A 140 -10.86 -5.90 13.02
CA LEU A 140 -12.25 -5.68 13.43
C LEU A 140 -12.84 -6.92 14.12
N LEU A 141 -12.60 -8.11 13.59
CA LEU A 141 -13.05 -9.36 14.21
C LEU A 141 -12.39 -9.57 15.58
N SER A 142 -11.11 -9.20 15.73
CA SER A 142 -10.46 -9.23 17.05
C SER A 142 -11.18 -8.29 18.00
N TYR A 143 -11.36 -7.02 17.61
CA TYR A 143 -12.00 -6.00 18.44
C TYR A 143 -13.44 -6.36 18.88
N PHE A 144 -14.27 -6.87 17.97
CA PHE A 144 -15.67 -7.21 18.28
C PHE A 144 -15.86 -8.57 18.95
N ARG A 145 -14.84 -9.43 18.96
CA ARG A 145 -14.87 -10.73 19.66
C ARG A 145 -14.01 -10.76 20.93
N HIS A 146 -13.56 -9.58 21.39
CA HIS A 146 -13.01 -9.40 22.73
C HIS A 146 -14.10 -9.52 23.79
#